data_AF-A0A4R7K6B5-F1
#
_entry.id   AF-A0A4R7K6B5-F1
#
_cell.length_a   1.000
_cell.length_b   1.000
_cell.length_c   1.000
_cell.angle_alpha   90.00
_cell.angle_beta   90.00
_cell.angle_gamma   90.00
#
_symmetry.space_group_name_H-M   'P 1'
#
loop_
_entity.id
_entity.type
_entity.pdbx_description
1 polymer ?
#
loop_
_entity_poly.entity_id
_entity_poly.type
_entity_poly.pdbx_seq_one_letter_code
_entity_poly.pdbx_strand_id
1 'polypeptide(L)'
;MYTDANDLRVSEMLELSYRLWEKHSNSWSPMEPEYAKSFILYMIEEIGESIAIIKKKGEKNIMNDLKVREHFIEELCDVLMYFMDVLNRFHISSQEFSNTYIRKFEHNIGRDYEGQYKRLK
;
A
#
# COMPACT_ATOMS: atom_id res chain seq x y z
N MET A 1 10.61 15.33 -16.09
CA MET A 1 9.93 14.07 -15.73
C MET A 1 8.73 13.95 -16.66
N TYR A 2 8.61 12.85 -17.39
CA TYR A 2 7.37 12.56 -18.10
C TYR A 2 6.34 12.25 -17.03
N THR A 3 5.33 13.10 -16.88
CA THR A 3 4.13 12.75 -16.10
C THR A 3 3.34 11.83 -17.02
N ASP A 4 3.46 10.52 -16.78
CA ASP A 4 2.56 9.57 -17.42
C ASP A 4 1.13 9.96 -17.04
N ALA A 5 0.22 10.00 -18.01
CA ALA A 5 -1.14 10.49 -17.78
C ALA A 5 -1.92 9.63 -16.77
N ASN A 6 -1.39 8.44 -16.47
CA ASN A 6 -1.94 7.44 -15.55
C ASN A 6 -1.17 7.34 -14.22
N ASP A 7 -0.29 8.29 -13.89
CA ASP A 7 0.37 8.31 -12.58
C ASP A 7 -0.65 8.65 -11.48
N LEU A 8 -0.84 7.72 -10.54
CA LEU A 8 -1.88 7.81 -9.51
C LEU A 8 -1.42 8.67 -8.33
N ARG A 9 -2.24 9.66 -7.98
CA ARG A 9 -2.14 10.39 -6.71
C ARG A 9 -2.87 9.63 -5.61
N VAL A 10 -2.45 9.84 -4.36
CA VAL A 10 -3.13 9.27 -3.17
C VAL A 10 -4.63 9.60 -3.18
N SER A 11 -5.01 10.83 -3.56
CA SER A 11 -6.43 11.21 -3.66
C SER A 11 -7.23 10.36 -4.65
N GLU A 12 -6.63 10.03 -5.79
CA GLU A 12 -7.26 9.22 -6.82
C GLU A 12 -7.35 7.76 -6.37
N MET A 13 -6.33 7.25 -5.67
CA MET A 13 -6.35 5.91 -5.10
C MET A 13 -7.42 5.75 -4.01
N LEU A 14 -7.60 6.75 -3.14
CA LEU A 14 -8.68 6.78 -2.15
C LEU A 14 -10.06 6.79 -2.82
N GLU A 15 -10.24 7.59 -3.87
CA GLU A 15 -11.49 7.64 -4.64
C GLU A 15 -11.80 6.30 -5.31
N LEU A 16 -10.80 5.66 -5.93
CA LEU A 16 -10.96 4.35 -6.56
C LEU A 16 -11.35 3.27 -5.54
N SER A 17 -10.70 3.26 -4.36
CA SER A 17 -11.07 2.37 -3.26
C SER A 17 -12.52 2.59 -2.81
N TYR A 18 -12.94 3.85 -2.61
CA TYR A 18 -14.30 4.15 -2.19
C TYR A 18 -15.35 3.76 -3.24
N ARG A 19 -15.08 4.02 -4.52
CA ARG A 19 -15.95 3.61 -5.64
C ARG A 19 -16.11 2.09 -5.73
N LEU A 20 -15.04 1.34 -5.46
CA LEU A 20 -15.09 -0.12 -5.41
C LEU A 20 -15.96 -0.59 -4.24
N TRP A 21 -15.78 -0.01 -3.05
CA TRP A 21 -16.64 -0.31 -1.91
C TRP A 21 -18.11 0.05 -2.18
N GLU A 22 -18.40 1.22 -2.75
CA GLU A 22 -19.78 1.68 -3.02
C GLU A 22 -20.53 0.66 -3.89
N LYS A 23 -19.87 0.15 -4.93
CA LYS A 23 -20.40 -0.91 -5.79
C LYS A 23 -20.75 -2.20 -5.03
N HIS A 24 -20.03 -2.51 -3.95
CA HIS A 24 -20.19 -3.73 -3.16
C HIS A 24 -20.76 -3.49 -1.75
N SER A 25 -21.26 -2.28 -1.47
CA SER A 25 -21.72 -1.83 -0.15
C SER A 25 -22.88 -2.66 0.43
N ASN A 26 -23.64 -3.35 -0.43
CA ASN A 26 -24.70 -4.27 0.00
C ASN A 26 -24.18 -5.57 0.63
N SER A 27 -22.92 -5.95 0.39
CA SER A 27 -22.32 -7.21 0.85
C SER A 27 -21.03 -7.04 1.64
N TRP A 28 -20.30 -5.94 1.45
CA TRP A 28 -19.09 -5.63 2.20
C TRP A 28 -19.40 -4.91 3.52
N SER A 29 -18.45 -4.92 4.45
CA SER A 29 -18.63 -4.22 5.72
C SER A 29 -18.78 -2.69 5.49
N PRO A 30 -19.58 -1.99 6.32
CA PRO A 30 -19.74 -0.54 6.27
C PRO A 30 -18.39 0.18 6.31
N MET A 31 -18.23 1.30 5.60
CA MET A 31 -16.99 2.11 5.54
C MET A 31 -16.73 2.87 6.86
N GLU A 32 -16.54 2.13 7.95
CA GLU A 32 -16.38 2.64 9.31
C GLU A 32 -15.10 2.11 9.97
N PRO A 33 -14.51 2.85 10.95
CA PRO A 33 -13.23 2.49 11.58
C PRO A 33 -13.21 1.10 12.23
N GLU A 34 -14.31 0.68 12.83
CA GLU A 34 -14.42 -0.60 13.56
C GLU A 34 -14.19 -1.84 12.68
N TYR A 35 -14.37 -1.71 11.36
CA TYR A 35 -14.14 -2.79 10.40
C TYR A 35 -12.72 -2.78 9.80
N ALA A 36 -11.92 -1.73 10.03
CA ALA A 36 -10.60 -1.57 9.42
C ALA A 36 -9.62 -2.68 9.78
N LYS A 37 -9.78 -3.31 10.95
CA LYS A 37 -8.94 -4.45 11.38
C LYS A 37 -8.95 -5.57 10.35
N SER A 38 -10.10 -5.92 9.77
CA SER A 38 -10.18 -7.01 8.80
C SER A 38 -9.40 -6.70 7.53
N PHE A 39 -9.38 -5.44 7.10
CA PHE A 39 -8.68 -5.01 5.89
C PHE A 39 -7.16 -4.96 6.09
N ILE A 40 -6.70 -4.72 7.33
CA ILE A 40 -5.28 -4.95 7.68
C ILE A 40 -4.94 -6.44 7.55
N LEU A 41 -5.82 -7.36 7.96
CA LEU A 41 -5.57 -8.80 7.80
C LEU A 41 -5.51 -9.20 6.32
N TYR A 42 -6.46 -8.73 5.50
CA TYR A 42 -6.43 -8.97 4.05
C TYR A 42 -5.15 -8.41 3.40
N MET A 43 -4.75 -7.19 3.75
CA MET A 43 -3.48 -6.62 3.28
C MET A 43 -2.26 -7.51 3.61
N ILE A 44 -2.27 -8.17 4.76
CA ILE A 44 -1.18 -9.10 5.16
C ILE A 44 -1.24 -10.40 4.35
N GLU A 45 -2.43 -10.86 3.96
CA GLU A 45 -2.59 -12.01 3.06
C GLU A 45 -1.96 -11.72 1.69
N GLU A 46 -2.17 -10.51 1.12
CA GLU A 46 -1.58 -10.12 -0.17
C GLU A 46 -0.06 -9.91 -0.11
N ILE A 47 0.45 -9.45 1.04
CA ILE A 47 1.91 -9.50 1.30
C ILE A 47 2.40 -10.95 1.29
N GLY A 48 1.61 -11.89 1.82
CA GLY A 48 1.89 -13.32 1.79
C GLY A 48 1.98 -13.88 0.36
N GLU A 49 1.06 -13.50 -0.52
CA GLU A 49 1.09 -13.89 -1.94
C GLU A 49 2.29 -13.28 -2.68
N SER A 50 2.58 -12.00 -2.44
CA SER A 50 3.80 -11.35 -2.93
C SER A 50 5.07 -12.13 -2.52
N ILE A 51 5.16 -12.54 -1.24
CA ILE A 51 6.25 -13.37 -0.73
C ILE A 51 6.26 -14.75 -1.39
N ALA A 52 5.11 -15.34 -1.64
CA ALA A 52 5.00 -16.64 -2.30
C ALA A 52 5.57 -16.59 -3.72
N ILE A 53 5.34 -15.51 -4.47
CA ILE A 53 5.93 -15.30 -5.80
C ILE A 53 7.45 -15.21 -5.70
N ILE A 54 7.98 -14.40 -4.77
CA ILE A 54 9.43 -14.27 -4.53
C ILE A 54 10.04 -15.66 -4.24
N LYS A 55 9.44 -16.43 -3.32
CA LYS A 55 9.96 -17.75 -2.94
C LYS A 55 9.89 -18.79 -4.06
N LYS A 56 8.81 -18.80 -4.83
CA LYS A 56 8.55 -19.83 -5.86
C LYS A 56 9.25 -19.52 -7.18
N LYS A 57 9.40 -18.24 -7.53
CA LYS A 57 9.92 -17.80 -8.84
C LYS A 57 11.32 -17.22 -8.74
N GLY A 58 11.68 -16.59 -7.62
CA GLY A 58 12.94 -15.89 -7.44
C GLY A 58 12.98 -14.54 -8.17
N GLU A 59 13.83 -13.65 -7.67
CA GLU A 59 13.98 -12.27 -8.15
C GLU A 59 14.38 -12.23 -9.62
N LYS A 60 15.23 -13.17 -10.07
CA LYS A 60 15.65 -13.25 -11.46
C LYS A 60 14.45 -13.43 -12.40
N ASN A 61 13.48 -14.27 -12.05
CA ASN A 61 12.31 -14.47 -12.91
C ASN A 61 11.33 -13.30 -12.81
N ILE A 62 11.14 -12.71 -11.62
CA ILE A 62 10.35 -11.48 -11.47
C ILE A 62 10.88 -10.35 -12.36
N MET A 63 12.20 -10.28 -12.56
CA MET A 63 12.82 -9.23 -13.37
C MET A 63 12.83 -9.53 -14.87
N ASN A 64 12.80 -10.80 -15.29
CA ASN A 64 13.05 -11.19 -16.70
C ASN A 64 11.87 -11.91 -17.38
N ASP A 65 10.88 -12.39 -16.64
CA ASP A 65 9.65 -12.98 -17.18
C ASP A 65 8.49 -11.99 -16.99
N LEU A 66 7.96 -11.49 -18.10
CA LEU A 66 6.88 -10.48 -18.09
C LEU A 66 5.65 -10.95 -17.32
N LYS A 67 5.26 -12.22 -17.45
CA LYS A 67 4.05 -12.73 -16.77
C LYS A 67 4.28 -12.84 -15.26
N VAL A 68 5.47 -13.25 -14.86
CA VAL A 68 5.83 -13.29 -13.43
C VAL A 68 5.90 -11.87 -12.86
N ARG A 69 6.42 -10.91 -13.64
CA ARG A 69 6.48 -9.50 -13.26
C ARG A 69 5.09 -8.91 -13.08
N GLU A 70 4.20 -9.09 -14.05
CA GLU A 70 2.82 -8.59 -14.01
C GLU A 70 2.10 -9.13 -12.79
N HIS A 71 2.13 -10.45 -12.58
CA HIS A 71 1.52 -11.08 -11.41
C HIS A 71 2.10 -10.57 -10.09
N PHE A 72 3.43 -10.37 -10.02
CA PHE A 72 4.04 -9.78 -8.81
C PHE A 72 3.58 -8.34 -8.56
N ILE A 73 3.42 -7.53 -9.61
CA ILE A 73 2.92 -6.16 -9.49
C ILE A 73 1.45 -6.15 -9.05
N GLU A 74 0.63 -7.08 -9.56
CA GLU A 74 -0.78 -7.24 -9.16
C GLU A 74 -0.91 -7.47 -7.65
N GLU A 75 -0.15 -8.43 -7.07
CA GLU A 75 -0.19 -8.66 -5.62
C GLU A 75 0.23 -7.42 -4.81
N LEU A 76 1.20 -6.65 -5.30
CA LEU A 76 1.61 -5.38 -4.67
C LEU A 76 0.54 -4.29 -4.81
N CYS A 77 -0.22 -4.29 -5.91
CA CYS A 77 -1.37 -3.42 -6.09
C CYS A 77 -2.48 -3.78 -5.09
N ASP A 78 -2.75 -5.06 -4.87
CA ASP A 78 -3.76 -5.50 -3.91
C ASP A 78 -3.42 -5.07 -2.48
N VAL A 79 -2.13 -5.13 -2.09
CA VAL A 79 -1.63 -4.54 -0.83
C VAL A 79 -2.01 -3.06 -0.73
N LEU A 80 -1.77 -2.28 -1.80
CA LEU A 80 -2.11 -0.86 -1.81
C LEU A 80 -3.63 -0.62 -1.80
N MET A 81 -4.41 -1.46 -2.46
CA MET A 81 -5.88 -1.36 -2.47
C MET A 81 -6.45 -1.53 -1.06
N TYR A 82 -6.02 -2.56 -0.32
CA TYR A 82 -6.44 -2.73 1.07
C TYR A 82 -5.89 -1.62 1.98
N PHE A 83 -4.69 -1.11 1.71
CA PHE A 83 -4.17 0.02 2.47
C PHE A 83 -5.01 1.29 2.28
N MET A 84 -5.45 1.60 1.05
CA MET A 84 -6.37 2.72 0.79
C MET A 84 -7.71 2.53 1.47
N ASP A 85 -8.23 1.31 1.50
CA ASP A 85 -9.48 0.98 2.20
C ASP A 85 -9.35 1.24 3.71
N VAL A 86 -8.21 0.88 4.31
CA VAL A 86 -7.89 1.21 5.71
C VAL A 86 -7.87 2.73 5.93
N LEU A 87 -7.23 3.50 5.04
CA LEU A 87 -7.22 4.97 5.15
C LEU A 87 -8.65 5.56 5.07
N ASN A 88 -9.45 5.10 4.11
CA ASN A 88 -10.84 5.53 3.94
C ASN A 88 -11.70 5.23 5.17
N ARG A 89 -11.55 4.03 5.77
CA ARG A 89 -12.29 3.63 6.99
C ARG A 89 -11.95 4.45 8.21
N PHE A 90 -10.72 4.94 8.32
CA PHE A 90 -10.32 5.87 9.38
C PHE A 90 -10.56 7.35 9.01
N HIS A 91 -11.18 7.61 7.86
CA HIS A 91 -11.41 8.95 7.31
C HIS A 91 -10.12 9.78 7.16
N ILE A 92 -9.00 9.11 6.91
CA ILE A 92 -7.70 9.76 6.71
C ILE A 92 -7.69 10.36 5.31
N SER A 93 -7.63 11.69 5.24
CA SER A 93 -7.59 12.39 3.95
C SER A 93 -6.23 12.21 3.26
N SER A 94 -6.22 12.33 1.92
CA SER A 94 -4.98 12.38 1.15
C SER A 94 -4.04 13.48 1.62
N GLN A 95 -4.58 14.65 1.99
CA GLN A 95 -3.80 15.77 2.50
C GLN A 95 -3.11 15.45 3.84
N GLU A 96 -3.86 14.86 4.79
CA GLU A 96 -3.33 14.44 6.09
C GLU A 96 -2.23 13.38 5.94
N PHE A 97 -2.50 12.36 5.12
CA PHE A 97 -1.56 11.28 4.85
C PHE A 97 -0.28 11.80 4.19
N SER A 98 -0.40 12.54 3.08
CA SER A 98 0.74 13.08 2.34
C SER A 98 1.60 14.02 3.20
N ASN A 99 0.98 14.90 3.99
CA ASN A 99 1.72 15.78 4.89
C ASN A 99 2.51 15.00 5.95
N THR A 100 1.89 13.96 6.53
CA THR A 100 2.55 13.11 7.53
C THR A 100 3.69 12.30 6.92
N TYR A 101 3.48 11.75 5.72
CA TYR A 101 4.51 11.04 4.97
C TYR A 101 5.71 11.93 4.65
N ILE A 102 5.49 13.13 4.11
CA ILE A 102 6.55 14.08 3.76
C ILE A 102 7.35 14.48 5.00
N ARG A 103 6.69 14.86 6.10
CA ARG A 103 7.39 15.17 7.37
C ARG A 103 8.22 13.99 7.88
N LYS A 104 7.69 12.76 7.77
CA LYS A 104 8.41 11.55 8.17
C LYS A 104 9.65 11.33 7.30
N PHE A 105 9.54 11.55 6.00
CA PHE A 105 10.64 11.47 5.04
C PHE A 105 11.72 12.52 5.36
N GLU A 106 11.35 13.78 5.54
CA GLU A 106 12.27 14.89 5.90
C GLU A 106 13.01 14.60 7.21
N HIS A 107 12.33 14.00 8.19
CA HIS A 107 12.98 13.55 9.41
C HIS A 107 13.97 12.41 9.18
N ASN A 108 13.61 11.43 8.34
CA ASN A 108 14.42 10.24 8.10
C ASN A 108 15.65 10.52 7.24
N ILE A 109 15.60 11.45 6.28
CA ILE A 109 16.77 11.75 5.42
C ILE A 109 17.91 12.39 6.20
N GLY A 110 17.59 13.15 7.26
CA GLY A 110 18.58 13.71 8.19
C GLY A 110 18.97 12.78 9.33
N ARG A 111 18.49 11.53 9.35
CA ARG A 111 18.66 10.61 10.48
C ARG A 111 19.97 9.83 10.40
N ASP A 112 20.81 9.96 11.42
CA ASP A 112 21.98 9.09 11.63
C ASP A 112 21.55 7.75 12.24
N TYR A 113 21.27 6.77 11.37
CA TYR A 113 20.86 5.43 11.79
C TYR A 113 21.98 4.66 12.49
N GLU A 114 23.23 4.81 12.04
CA GLU A 114 24.38 4.08 12.59
C GLU A 114 24.71 4.56 14.01
N GLY A 115 24.74 5.88 14.23
CA GLY A 115 24.99 6.44 15.56
C GLY A 115 23.86 6.15 16.53
N GLN A 116 22.61 6.08 16.08
CA GLN A 116 21.49 5.64 16.93
C GLN A 116 21.61 4.18 17.33
N TYR A 117 21.96 3.29 16.39
CA TYR A 117 22.13 1.87 16.68
C TYR A 117 23.28 1.61 17.67
N LYS A 118 24.37 2.39 17.57
CA LYS A 118 25.50 2.34 18.53
C LYS A 118 25.16 2.81 19.94
N ARG A 119 24.17 3.71 20.11
CA ARG A 119 23.70 4.19 21.42
C ARG A 119 22.71 3.23 22.11
N LEU A 120 22.24 2.20 21.40
CA LEU A 120 21.34 1.17 21.92
C LEU A 120 22.08 -0.10 22.38
N LYS A 121 23.40 -0.18 22.16
CA LYS A 121 24.28 -1.21 22.72
C LYS A 121 25.02 -0.65 23.93
#